data_AF-A0A9P3MTY8-F1
#
_entry.id   AF-A0A9P3MTY8-F1
#
_cell.length_a   1.000
_cell.length_b   1.000
_cell.length_c   1.000
_cell.angle_alpha   90.00
_cell.angle_beta   90.00
_cell.angle_gamma   90.00
#
_symmetry.space_group_name_H-M   'P 1'
#
loop_
_entity.id
_entity.type
_entity.pdbx_description
1 polymer ?
#
loop_
_entity_poly.entity_id
_entity_poly.type
_entity_poly.pdbx_seq_one_letter_code
_entity_poly.pdbx_strand_id
1 'polypeptide(L)'
;MAAALASPLTSRIAVFSRARSLSNGASAFNGVRQTIVGKSFSAQCVNRASPSLPDFRLTARATRSRVTMASAASDGAAATASGEEELAKFVARDNRRMLHVVYRVGDLEAAIKFYTECLGMKVLRQRDIPEEKYSNAFLGYGPETSCFVVELTYNYGVDKYDIGAGFGHFGISVDDVYKTVELVKSRGGKVTREAGPVKGGKSVIAFVEDPAGYKWEIIQRPPTPEPLCQVMLRVGDLDRAIKFYEKAYGMKLLRTRDNPHYKYTIAMVGYGPEEESAVVELTYNYGVESYEKGNAYAQIAIGTDDVYKTAEAIRAAGGKITREPGPIPGINTKIVACLDPDGYKSVFVDNQDFLRELE
;
A
#
# COMPACT_ATOMS: atom_id res chain seq x y z
N MET A 1 -67.78 -14.32 5.97
CA MET A 1 -67.47 -15.66 5.42
C MET A 1 -66.09 -15.59 4.81
N ALA A 2 -65.09 -16.43 5.05
CA ALA A 2 -64.78 -17.49 6.02
C ALA A 2 -63.25 -17.70 5.82
N ALA A 3 -62.43 -17.57 6.85
CA ALA A 3 -61.90 -18.66 7.69
C ALA A 3 -60.81 -19.53 7.02
N ALA A 4 -59.68 -19.59 7.73
CA ALA A 4 -58.55 -20.50 7.53
C ALA A 4 -58.94 -21.98 7.66
N LEU A 5 -58.10 -22.90 7.16
CA LEU A 5 -57.82 -24.20 7.76
C LEU A 5 -56.53 -24.80 7.20
N ALA A 6 -55.86 -25.56 8.06
CA ALA A 6 -54.49 -26.07 7.95
C ALA A 6 -54.42 -27.57 7.58
N SER A 7 -53.18 -28.03 7.40
CA SER A 7 -52.63 -29.33 7.85
C SER A 7 -52.51 -30.50 6.82
N PRO A 8 -51.71 -31.57 7.09
CA PRO A 8 -50.40 -31.81 6.42
C PRO A 8 -50.22 -33.27 5.92
N LEU A 9 -49.09 -33.64 5.29
CA LEU A 9 -48.67 -35.05 5.12
C LEU A 9 -47.14 -35.22 4.93
N THR A 10 -46.49 -35.64 6.02
CA THR A 10 -45.48 -36.72 6.19
C THR A 10 -44.38 -37.02 5.15
N SER A 11 -43.13 -36.92 5.65
CA SER A 11 -42.10 -37.98 5.80
C SER A 11 -41.60 -38.79 4.58
N ARG A 12 -40.29 -38.74 4.32
CA ARG A 12 -39.37 -39.90 4.50
C ARG A 12 -37.89 -39.54 4.35
N ILE A 13 -37.15 -40.00 5.34
CA ILE A 13 -35.69 -40.12 5.47
C ILE A 13 -35.17 -41.19 4.51
N ALA A 14 -34.00 -40.96 3.89
CA ALA A 14 -33.15 -42.03 3.37
C ALA A 14 -31.70 -41.78 3.77
N VAL A 15 -31.29 -42.52 4.80
CA VAL A 15 -29.90 -42.76 5.20
C VAL A 15 -29.33 -43.79 4.23
N PHE A 16 -28.15 -43.54 3.67
CA PHE A 16 -27.29 -44.62 3.17
C PHE A 16 -25.94 -44.58 3.86
N SER A 17 -25.75 -45.57 4.73
CA SER A 17 -24.46 -46.00 5.23
C SER A 17 -23.74 -46.82 4.17
N ARG A 18 -22.41 -46.71 4.07
CA ARG A 18 -21.53 -47.88 4.29
C ARG A 18 -20.08 -47.46 4.43
N ALA A 19 -19.46 -48.09 5.43
CA ALA A 19 -18.06 -47.98 5.83
C ALA A 19 -17.13 -48.97 5.11
N ARG A 20 -15.82 -48.75 5.31
CA ARG A 20 -14.63 -49.64 5.31
C ARG A 20 -13.63 -49.31 4.20
N SER A 21 -12.31 -49.45 4.36
CA SER A 21 -11.39 -49.50 5.51
C SER A 21 -9.98 -49.53 4.92
N LEU A 22 -9.03 -48.86 5.59
CA LEU A 22 -7.59 -49.17 5.76
C LEU A 22 -6.80 -49.86 4.62
N SER A 23 -5.69 -49.23 4.21
CA SER A 23 -4.36 -49.87 4.26
C SER A 23 -3.21 -48.86 4.08
N ASN A 24 -2.13 -49.14 4.81
CA ASN A 24 -0.83 -48.47 4.82
C ASN A 24 -0.06 -48.62 3.51
N GLY A 25 0.80 -47.65 3.20
CA GLY A 25 1.84 -47.78 2.18
C GLY A 25 2.92 -46.73 2.35
N ALA A 26 3.92 -47.02 3.18
CA ALA A 26 5.18 -46.30 3.19
C ALA A 26 6.04 -46.74 1.98
N SER A 27 6.58 -45.79 1.22
CA SER A 27 7.80 -46.04 0.46
C SER A 27 8.65 -44.76 0.42
N ALA A 28 9.88 -44.91 0.89
CA ALA A 28 10.96 -43.97 0.70
C ALA A 28 11.65 -44.31 -0.62
N PHE A 29 11.97 -43.31 -1.45
CA PHE A 29 13.08 -43.40 -2.39
C PHE A 29 13.74 -42.03 -2.57
N ASN A 30 15.08 -42.08 -2.50
CA ASN A 30 16.03 -40.99 -2.55
C ASN A 30 16.16 -40.38 -3.96
N GLY A 31 16.34 -39.06 -3.98
CA GLY A 31 17.39 -38.37 -4.75
C GLY A 31 17.17 -38.17 -6.24
N VAL A 32 16.92 -36.92 -6.66
CA VAL A 32 17.90 -36.06 -7.35
C VAL A 32 17.49 -34.60 -7.11
N ARG A 33 18.38 -33.81 -6.48
CA ARG A 33 18.25 -32.36 -6.39
C ARG A 33 18.56 -31.76 -7.76
N GLN A 34 17.58 -31.18 -8.42
CA GLN A 34 17.81 -30.13 -9.42
C GLN A 34 17.24 -28.83 -8.87
N THR A 35 18.14 -27.91 -8.54
CA THR A 35 17.84 -26.54 -8.16
C THR A 35 17.36 -25.80 -9.41
N ILE A 36 16.06 -25.57 -9.53
CA ILE A 36 15.51 -24.62 -10.50
C ILE A 36 15.01 -23.41 -9.71
N VAL A 37 15.69 -22.28 -9.90
CA VAL A 37 15.35 -20.99 -9.31
C VAL A 37 14.22 -20.37 -10.15
N GLY A 38 12.98 -20.60 -9.74
CA GLY A 38 11.80 -19.90 -10.25
C GLY A 38 11.62 -18.57 -9.53
N LYS A 39 11.63 -17.46 -10.28
CA LYS A 39 11.54 -16.08 -9.79
C LYS A 39 10.16 -15.50 -10.12
N SER A 40 9.35 -15.25 -9.10
CA SER A 40 8.79 -13.92 -8.82
C SER A 40 8.22 -13.95 -7.40
N PHE A 41 8.33 -12.82 -6.71
CA PHE A 41 8.18 -12.73 -5.27
C PHE A 41 7.83 -11.30 -4.85
N SER A 42 6.85 -11.23 -3.94
CA SER A 42 6.77 -10.22 -2.89
C SER A 42 8.15 -10.12 -2.22
N ALA A 43 8.78 -8.95 -2.30
CA ALA A 43 10.16 -8.73 -1.87
C ALA A 43 10.39 -9.11 -0.38
N GLN A 44 10.97 -10.29 -0.13
CA GLN A 44 11.70 -10.60 1.09
C GLN A 44 13.19 -10.34 0.84
N CYS A 45 13.74 -9.27 1.42
CA CYS A 45 15.18 -9.06 1.50
C CYS A 45 15.71 -9.70 2.78
N VAL A 46 16.51 -10.76 2.63
CA VAL A 46 17.30 -11.39 3.70
C VAL A 46 18.61 -10.61 3.85
N ASN A 47 18.85 -10.05 5.05
CA ASN A 47 20.11 -9.41 5.42
C ASN A 47 21.26 -10.45 5.43
N ARG A 48 22.32 -10.22 4.65
CA ARG A 48 23.65 -10.82 4.90
C ARG A 48 24.73 -9.74 4.83
N ALA A 49 25.49 -9.63 5.91
CA ALA A 49 26.61 -8.72 6.08
C ALA A 49 27.81 -9.13 5.19
N SER A 50 28.49 -8.14 4.62
CA SER A 50 29.76 -8.29 3.90
C SER A 50 30.96 -8.14 4.84
N PRO A 51 32.04 -8.95 4.70
CA PRO A 51 33.27 -8.73 5.44
C PRO A 51 34.21 -7.72 4.75
N SER A 52 34.92 -6.97 5.58
CA SER A 52 35.88 -5.90 5.27
C SER A 52 37.14 -6.35 4.51
N LEU A 53 37.64 -5.49 3.62
CA LEU A 53 38.94 -5.60 2.94
C LEU A 53 40.08 -5.01 3.81
N PRO A 54 41.34 -5.47 3.67
CA PRO A 54 42.48 -4.96 4.43
C PRO A 54 43.18 -3.76 3.75
N ASP A 55 43.81 -2.98 4.62
CA ASP A 55 44.45 -1.68 4.43
C ASP A 55 45.82 -1.81 3.70
N PHE A 56 46.02 -1.07 2.59
CA PHE A 56 47.31 -1.01 1.89
C PHE A 56 47.90 0.40 2.01
N ARG A 57 48.95 0.54 2.83
CA ARG A 57 49.75 1.77 2.95
C ARG A 57 50.71 1.88 1.76
N LEU A 58 50.58 2.93 0.97
CA LEU A 58 51.58 3.34 -0.02
C LEU A 58 52.24 4.66 0.43
N THR A 59 53.56 4.63 0.64
CA THR A 59 54.39 5.81 0.89
C THR A 59 54.68 6.53 -0.42
N ALA A 60 54.24 7.79 -0.57
CA ALA A 60 54.59 8.64 -1.71
C ALA A 60 55.51 9.79 -1.29
N ARG A 61 56.65 9.89 -1.97
CA ARG A 61 57.72 10.88 -1.82
C ARG A 61 57.34 12.13 -2.62
N ALA A 62 57.30 13.29 -1.99
CA ALA A 62 56.92 14.55 -2.62
C ALA A 62 58.06 15.17 -3.45
N THR A 63 57.82 15.43 -4.73
CA THR A 63 58.59 16.36 -5.56
C THR A 63 57.68 17.52 -5.98
N ARG A 64 58.10 18.74 -5.64
CA ARG A 64 57.38 19.98 -5.98
C ARG A 64 57.65 20.37 -7.43
N SER A 65 56.63 20.29 -8.28
CA SER A 65 56.55 21.07 -9.53
C SER A 65 55.38 22.04 -9.45
N ARG A 66 55.66 23.30 -9.77
CA ARG A 66 54.73 24.43 -9.71
C ARG A 66 53.76 24.33 -10.89
N VAL A 67 52.55 23.83 -10.64
CA VAL A 67 51.44 23.88 -11.60
C VAL A 67 50.58 25.08 -11.22
N THR A 68 50.39 25.99 -12.16
CA THR A 68 49.40 27.08 -12.10
C THR A 68 48.00 26.47 -11.96
N MET A 69 47.35 26.70 -10.82
CA MET A 69 45.95 26.38 -10.59
C MET A 69 45.09 27.36 -11.40
N ALA A 70 44.55 26.91 -12.53
CA ALA A 70 43.38 27.54 -13.12
C ALA A 70 42.15 27.15 -12.30
N SER A 71 41.33 28.13 -11.91
CA SER A 71 40.10 27.93 -11.14
C SER A 71 39.04 27.21 -11.99
N ALA A 72 38.96 25.89 -11.90
CA ALA A 72 37.80 25.12 -12.36
C ALA A 72 36.80 25.02 -11.19
N ALA A 73 36.06 26.09 -10.93
CA ALA A 73 35.04 26.12 -9.87
C ALA A 73 33.69 26.73 -10.30
N SER A 74 33.51 27.08 -11.57
CA SER A 74 32.26 27.70 -12.06
C SER A 74 31.32 26.75 -12.81
N ASP A 75 31.85 25.70 -13.46
CA ASP A 75 31.07 24.94 -14.44
C ASP A 75 30.29 23.76 -13.83
N GLY A 76 30.78 23.21 -12.71
CA GLY A 76 30.11 22.12 -11.99
C GLY A 76 28.84 22.56 -11.28
N ALA A 77 28.84 23.75 -10.67
CA ALA A 77 27.70 24.25 -9.90
C ALA A 77 26.52 24.68 -10.79
N ALA A 78 26.80 25.23 -11.98
CA ALA A 78 25.77 25.64 -12.93
C ALA A 78 25.10 24.43 -13.61
N ALA A 79 25.85 23.36 -13.91
CA ALA A 79 25.32 22.13 -14.49
C ALA A 79 24.52 21.28 -13.48
N THR A 80 24.87 21.31 -12.19
CA THR A 80 24.06 20.65 -11.14
C THR A 80 22.79 21.43 -10.84
N ALA A 81 22.84 22.77 -10.82
CA ALA A 81 21.67 23.60 -10.61
C ALA A 81 20.63 23.44 -11.74
N SER A 82 21.07 23.30 -13.00
CA SER A 82 20.16 23.04 -14.12
C SER A 82 19.53 21.65 -14.06
N GLY A 83 20.28 20.62 -13.61
CA GLY A 83 19.75 19.28 -13.41
C GLY A 83 18.69 19.19 -12.32
N GLU A 84 18.91 19.84 -11.17
CA GLU A 84 17.94 19.90 -10.08
C GLU A 84 16.66 20.66 -10.46
N GLU A 85 16.81 21.77 -11.21
CA GLU A 85 15.66 22.54 -11.70
C GLU A 85 14.82 21.74 -12.71
N GLU A 86 15.45 21.04 -13.65
CA GLU A 86 14.74 20.19 -14.61
C GLU A 86 14.04 19.00 -13.93
N LEU A 87 14.67 18.41 -12.91
CA LEU A 87 14.07 17.34 -12.12
C LEU A 87 12.85 17.84 -11.33
N ALA A 88 12.94 19.03 -10.73
CA ALA A 88 11.80 19.66 -10.06
C ALA A 88 10.66 19.98 -11.03
N LYS A 89 10.98 20.47 -12.25
CA LYS A 89 9.99 20.68 -13.32
C LYS A 89 9.34 19.37 -13.75
N PHE A 90 10.08 18.27 -13.83
CA PHE A 90 9.53 16.94 -14.10
C PHE A 90 8.53 16.55 -13.00
N VAL A 91 8.94 16.56 -11.73
CA VAL A 91 8.07 16.18 -10.60
C VAL A 91 6.77 17.01 -10.58
N ALA A 92 6.84 18.29 -10.90
CA ALA A 92 5.69 19.18 -10.93
C ALA A 92 4.73 18.97 -12.12
N ARG A 93 5.18 18.35 -13.21
CA ARG A 93 4.41 18.19 -14.46
C ARG A 93 4.04 16.75 -14.79
N ASP A 94 4.70 15.78 -14.17
CA ASP A 94 4.45 14.35 -14.36
C ASP A 94 2.99 14.00 -14.04
N ASN A 95 2.38 13.14 -14.86
CA ASN A 95 0.99 12.75 -14.68
C ASN A 95 0.88 11.64 -13.64
N ARG A 96 0.88 12.00 -12.35
CA ARG A 96 0.86 11.04 -11.25
C ARG A 96 -0.54 10.75 -10.75
N ARG A 97 -0.79 9.48 -10.40
CA ARG A 97 -2.08 9.01 -9.87
C ARG A 97 -1.88 7.92 -8.83
N MET A 98 -2.63 7.95 -7.72
CA MET A 98 -2.67 6.81 -6.81
C MET A 98 -3.45 5.67 -7.49
N LEU A 99 -2.82 4.50 -7.64
CA LEU A 99 -3.40 3.36 -8.37
C LEU A 99 -4.11 2.41 -7.42
N HIS A 100 -3.36 1.88 -6.46
CA HIS A 100 -3.89 0.96 -5.47
C HIS A 100 -3.03 0.92 -4.21
N VAL A 101 -3.62 0.45 -3.11
CA VAL A 101 -2.88 0.05 -1.91
C VAL A 101 -2.83 -1.46 -1.81
N VAL A 102 -1.62 -1.99 -1.60
CA VAL A 102 -1.39 -3.43 -1.46
C VAL A 102 -1.22 -3.78 0.01
N TYR A 103 -1.96 -4.77 0.46
CA TYR A 103 -1.82 -5.32 1.80
C TYR A 103 -2.25 -6.78 1.87
N ARG A 104 -1.77 -7.47 2.91
CA ARG A 104 -1.91 -8.92 3.04
C ARG A 104 -3.11 -9.29 3.90
N VAL A 105 -3.82 -10.34 3.52
CA VAL A 105 -4.96 -10.90 4.26
C VAL A 105 -4.75 -12.39 4.51
N GLY A 106 -5.22 -12.88 5.66
CA GLY A 106 -5.13 -14.29 6.05
C GLY A 106 -6.21 -15.18 5.44
N ASP A 107 -7.34 -14.58 5.04
CA ASP A 107 -8.47 -15.24 4.41
C ASP A 107 -9.02 -14.30 3.32
N LEU A 108 -8.79 -14.67 2.05
CA LEU A 108 -9.18 -13.84 0.91
C LEU A 108 -10.70 -13.78 0.73
N GLU A 109 -11.40 -14.88 0.96
CA GLU A 109 -12.86 -14.96 0.78
C GLU A 109 -13.57 -14.14 1.85
N ALA A 110 -13.13 -14.23 3.11
CA ALA A 110 -13.67 -13.42 4.20
C ALA A 110 -13.45 -11.92 3.95
N ALA A 111 -12.27 -11.53 3.46
CA ALA A 111 -11.97 -10.14 3.12
C ALA A 111 -12.85 -9.63 1.97
N ILE A 112 -12.94 -10.37 0.86
CA ILE A 112 -13.81 -10.04 -0.28
C ILE A 112 -15.26 -9.88 0.17
N LYS A 113 -15.77 -10.83 0.96
CA LYS A 113 -17.14 -10.79 1.48
C LYS A 113 -17.37 -9.56 2.34
N PHE A 114 -16.44 -9.23 3.24
CA PHE A 114 -16.57 -8.03 4.08
C PHE A 114 -16.60 -6.76 3.22
N TYR A 115 -15.67 -6.57 2.29
CA TYR A 115 -15.62 -5.36 1.48
C TYR A 115 -16.83 -5.22 0.53
N THR A 116 -17.33 -6.32 -0.03
CA THR A 116 -18.50 -6.29 -0.91
C THR A 116 -19.81 -6.12 -0.16
N GLU A 117 -20.03 -6.88 0.92
CA GLU A 117 -21.31 -6.89 1.65
C GLU A 117 -21.43 -5.78 2.69
N CYS A 118 -20.31 -5.29 3.26
CA CYS A 118 -20.32 -4.27 4.32
C CYS A 118 -19.92 -2.89 3.81
N LEU A 119 -18.91 -2.81 2.93
CA LEU A 119 -18.37 -1.52 2.45
C LEU A 119 -18.85 -1.16 1.03
N GLY A 120 -19.57 -2.06 0.35
CA GLY A 120 -20.15 -1.80 -0.98
C GLY A 120 -19.14 -1.74 -2.12
N MET A 121 -17.93 -2.28 -1.93
CA MET A 121 -16.94 -2.41 -3.01
C MET A 121 -17.36 -3.47 -4.04
N LYS A 122 -16.78 -3.39 -5.23
CA LYS A 122 -16.89 -4.42 -6.27
C LYS A 122 -15.57 -5.16 -6.39
N VAL A 123 -15.63 -6.47 -6.62
CA VAL A 123 -14.47 -7.22 -7.12
C VAL A 123 -14.26 -6.84 -8.58
N LEU A 124 -13.10 -6.28 -8.89
CA LEU A 124 -12.73 -5.82 -10.22
C LEU A 124 -11.98 -6.91 -10.98
N ARG A 125 -11.04 -7.56 -10.30
CA ARG A 125 -10.25 -8.66 -10.84
C ARG A 125 -9.74 -9.56 -9.73
N GLN A 126 -9.55 -10.83 -10.05
CA GLN A 126 -8.82 -11.78 -9.21
C GLN A 126 -7.78 -12.49 -10.06
N ARG A 127 -6.64 -12.80 -9.44
CA ARG A 127 -5.56 -13.53 -10.09
C ARG A 127 -5.00 -14.54 -9.12
N ASP A 128 -4.90 -15.78 -9.54
CA ASP A 128 -4.23 -16.83 -8.78
C ASP A 128 -2.86 -17.12 -9.40
N ILE A 129 -1.82 -17.22 -8.57
CA ILE A 129 -0.42 -17.45 -8.99
C ILE A 129 0.13 -18.66 -8.20
N PRO A 130 -0.30 -19.90 -8.52
CA PRO A 130 0.08 -21.10 -7.75
C PRO A 130 1.59 -21.36 -7.70
N GLU A 131 2.30 -21.01 -8.77
CA GLU A 131 3.77 -21.05 -8.92
C GLU A 131 4.53 -20.31 -7.81
N GLU A 132 3.93 -19.22 -7.33
CA GLU A 132 4.50 -18.32 -6.31
C GLU A 132 3.71 -18.37 -5.01
N LYS A 133 2.67 -19.22 -4.96
CA LYS A 133 1.85 -19.52 -3.79
C LYS A 133 1.13 -18.31 -3.22
N TYR A 134 0.53 -17.49 -4.08
CA TYR A 134 -0.35 -16.42 -3.64
C TYR A 134 -1.49 -16.16 -4.64
N SER A 135 -2.53 -15.50 -4.14
CA SER A 135 -3.62 -14.96 -4.95
C SER A 135 -3.78 -13.47 -4.67
N ASN A 136 -4.20 -12.71 -5.68
CA ASN A 136 -4.62 -11.32 -5.56
C ASN A 136 -6.12 -11.15 -5.81
N ALA A 137 -6.71 -10.17 -5.13
CA ALA A 137 -8.01 -9.63 -5.49
C ALA A 137 -7.95 -8.10 -5.50
N PHE A 138 -8.49 -7.49 -6.56
CA PHE A 138 -8.59 -6.05 -6.74
C PHE A 138 -10.03 -5.63 -6.48
N LEU A 139 -10.25 -4.71 -5.53
CA LEU A 139 -11.57 -4.24 -5.16
C LEU A 139 -11.63 -2.71 -5.06
N GLY A 140 -12.75 -2.12 -5.48
CA GLY A 140 -12.95 -0.68 -5.38
C GLY A 140 -14.35 -0.26 -5.77
N TYR A 141 -14.55 1.04 -5.94
CA TYR A 141 -15.85 1.63 -6.28
C TYR A 141 -16.03 1.92 -7.78
N GLY A 142 -14.95 1.79 -8.56
CA GLY A 142 -14.94 1.96 -10.01
C GLY A 142 -13.75 1.23 -10.66
N PRO A 143 -13.57 1.36 -11.98
CA PRO A 143 -12.52 0.65 -12.72
C PRO A 143 -11.13 1.16 -12.34
N GLU A 144 -10.13 0.26 -12.35
CA GLU A 144 -8.72 0.54 -11.97
C GLU A 144 -8.05 1.61 -12.86
N THR A 145 -8.60 1.85 -14.07
CA THR A 145 -8.14 2.87 -15.01
C THR A 145 -8.38 4.30 -14.50
N SER A 146 -9.38 4.52 -13.65
CA SER A 146 -9.78 5.85 -13.16
C SER A 146 -9.88 5.97 -11.65
N CYS A 147 -10.02 4.87 -10.93
CA CYS A 147 -10.23 4.87 -9.47
C CYS A 147 -9.02 4.27 -8.73
N PHE A 148 -8.87 4.68 -7.48
CA PHE A 148 -8.00 4.06 -6.51
C PHE A 148 -8.66 2.80 -5.94
N VAL A 149 -7.90 1.71 -5.83
CA VAL A 149 -8.44 0.40 -5.44
C VAL A 149 -7.59 -0.27 -4.37
N VAL A 150 -8.15 -1.29 -3.70
CA VAL A 150 -7.35 -2.18 -2.85
C VAL A 150 -6.87 -3.37 -3.66
N GLU A 151 -5.60 -3.71 -3.51
CA GLU A 151 -5.04 -5.00 -3.93
C GLU A 151 -4.80 -5.84 -2.68
N LEU A 152 -5.59 -6.90 -2.53
CA LEU A 152 -5.40 -7.90 -1.49
C LEU A 152 -4.36 -8.90 -1.96
N THR A 153 -3.48 -9.32 -1.06
CA THR A 153 -2.57 -10.46 -1.30
C THR A 153 -2.81 -11.54 -0.24
N TYR A 154 -3.23 -12.71 -0.68
CA TYR A 154 -3.31 -13.91 0.16
C TYR A 154 -2.14 -14.84 -0.19
N ASN A 155 -1.24 -15.07 0.77
CA ASN A 155 -0.17 -16.06 0.62
C ASN A 155 -0.65 -17.41 1.16
N TYR A 156 -0.47 -18.48 0.39
CA TYR A 156 -1.07 -19.78 0.71
C TYR A 156 -0.62 -20.30 2.08
N GLY A 157 -1.60 -20.61 2.93
CA GLY A 157 -1.35 -21.15 4.27
C GLY A 157 -0.82 -20.13 5.28
N VAL A 158 -0.79 -18.84 4.95
CA VAL A 158 -0.47 -17.76 5.89
C VAL A 158 -1.76 -17.05 6.28
N ASP A 159 -2.22 -17.33 7.51
CA ASP A 159 -3.54 -16.94 8.03
C ASP A 159 -3.53 -15.65 8.88
N LYS A 160 -2.36 -15.09 9.17
CA LYS A 160 -2.23 -13.86 9.97
C LYS A 160 -0.99 -13.06 9.59
N TYR A 161 -1.11 -11.75 9.78
CA TYR A 161 -0.02 -10.79 9.62
C TYR A 161 -0.01 -9.83 10.80
N ASP A 162 1.16 -9.26 11.07
CA ASP A 162 1.31 -8.18 12.04
C ASP A 162 1.09 -6.84 11.32
N ILE A 163 0.07 -6.09 11.74
CA ILE A 163 -0.22 -4.76 11.17
C ILE A 163 0.85 -3.74 11.59
N GLY A 164 1.49 -3.95 12.74
CA GLY A 164 2.39 -2.97 13.35
C GLY A 164 1.66 -1.74 13.89
N ALA A 165 2.44 -0.83 14.46
CA ALA A 165 1.95 0.42 15.04
C ALA A 165 1.98 1.60 14.05
N GLY A 166 2.66 1.45 12.90
CA GLY A 166 2.83 2.51 11.91
C GLY A 166 1.61 2.72 11.01
N PHE A 167 0.98 1.63 10.56
CA PHE A 167 -0.23 1.71 9.77
C PHE A 167 -1.39 2.30 10.61
N GLY A 168 -2.09 3.28 10.05
CA GLY A 168 -3.20 3.96 10.69
C GLY A 168 -4.53 3.30 10.39
N HIS A 169 -5.02 3.56 9.18
CA HIS A 169 -6.29 3.07 8.66
C HIS A 169 -6.39 3.32 7.15
N PHE A 170 -7.35 2.68 6.52
CA PHE A 170 -7.91 3.13 5.24
C PHE A 170 -9.13 4.02 5.50
N GLY A 171 -9.47 4.91 4.59
CA GLY A 171 -10.67 5.75 4.70
C GLY A 171 -11.62 5.53 3.53
N ILE A 172 -12.91 5.42 3.82
CA ILE A 172 -13.97 5.49 2.81
C ILE A 172 -14.94 6.62 3.09
N SER A 173 -15.33 7.32 2.04
CA SER A 173 -16.37 8.34 2.05
C SER A 173 -17.72 7.72 1.74
N VAL A 174 -18.74 8.04 2.55
CA VAL A 174 -20.12 7.58 2.36
C VAL A 174 -21.10 8.72 2.63
N ASP A 175 -22.28 8.65 2.02
CA ASP A 175 -23.33 9.66 2.22
C ASP A 175 -23.91 9.63 3.65
N ASP A 176 -23.96 8.44 4.26
CA ASP A 176 -24.60 8.20 5.55
C ASP A 176 -23.82 7.17 6.38
N VAL A 177 -22.99 7.68 7.30
CA VAL A 177 -22.12 6.85 8.15
C VAL A 177 -22.93 5.96 9.09
N TYR A 178 -24.07 6.44 9.58
CA TYR A 178 -24.91 5.68 10.51
C TYR A 178 -25.44 4.42 9.83
N LYS A 179 -25.95 4.54 8.59
CA LYS A 179 -26.39 3.37 7.81
C LYS A 179 -25.27 2.39 7.51
N THR A 180 -24.09 2.86 7.15
CA THR A 180 -22.94 1.98 6.90
C THR A 180 -22.55 1.22 8.17
N VAL A 181 -22.52 1.90 9.33
CA VAL A 181 -22.23 1.26 10.63
C VAL A 181 -23.29 0.23 11.01
N GLU A 182 -24.58 0.53 10.81
CA GLU A 182 -25.66 -0.43 11.03
C GLU A 182 -25.54 -1.66 10.13
N LEU A 183 -25.21 -1.45 8.84
CA LEU A 183 -24.98 -2.53 7.89
C LEU A 183 -23.81 -3.42 8.34
N VAL A 184 -22.67 -2.83 8.69
CA VAL A 184 -21.49 -3.55 9.20
C VAL A 184 -21.87 -4.40 10.43
N LYS A 185 -22.60 -3.83 11.40
CA LYS A 185 -23.08 -4.56 12.58
C LYS A 185 -24.01 -5.72 12.21
N SER A 186 -24.96 -5.49 11.31
CA SER A 186 -25.93 -6.51 10.87
C SER A 186 -25.26 -7.71 10.17
N ARG A 187 -24.07 -7.49 9.59
CA ARG A 187 -23.24 -8.52 8.94
C ARG A 187 -22.19 -9.15 9.87
N GLY A 188 -22.20 -8.78 11.16
CA GLY A 188 -21.27 -9.30 12.17
C GLY A 188 -19.87 -8.65 12.12
N GLY A 189 -19.70 -7.56 11.38
CA GLY A 189 -18.46 -6.79 11.35
C GLY A 189 -18.21 -6.03 12.65
N LYS A 190 -16.95 -5.70 12.92
CA LYS A 190 -16.53 -5.07 14.17
C LYS A 190 -16.52 -3.55 14.04
N VAL A 191 -17.30 -2.87 14.87
CA VAL A 191 -17.28 -1.39 15.00
C VAL A 191 -16.42 -1.04 16.22
N THR A 192 -15.35 -0.29 16.01
CA THR A 192 -14.40 0.11 17.07
C THR A 192 -14.58 1.55 17.53
N ARG A 193 -15.25 2.37 16.72
CA ARG A 193 -15.76 3.68 17.12
C ARG A 193 -17.11 3.90 16.45
N GLU A 194 -18.12 4.14 17.27
CA GLU A 194 -19.48 4.43 16.81
C GLU A 194 -19.54 5.68 15.93
N ALA A 195 -20.56 5.72 15.06
CA ALA A 195 -20.86 6.88 14.23
C ALA A 195 -21.11 8.12 15.10
N GLY A 196 -20.40 9.19 14.80
CA GLY A 196 -20.62 10.46 15.45
C GLY A 196 -19.57 11.51 15.07
N PRO A 197 -19.78 12.77 15.45
CA PRO A 197 -18.85 13.85 15.17
C PRO A 197 -17.44 13.52 15.68
N VAL A 198 -16.42 13.87 14.90
CA VAL A 198 -15.03 13.84 15.36
C VAL A 198 -14.88 14.76 16.58
N LYS A 199 -14.03 14.36 17.53
CA LYS A 199 -13.76 15.16 18.73
C LYS A 199 -13.24 16.55 18.31
N GLY A 200 -13.97 17.61 18.68
CA GLY A 200 -13.63 18.98 18.32
C GLY A 200 -13.90 19.36 16.85
N GLY A 201 -14.79 18.64 16.14
CA GLY A 201 -15.21 18.98 14.79
C GLY A 201 -16.67 18.61 14.52
N LYS A 202 -17.13 18.89 13.29
CA LYS A 202 -18.51 18.61 12.86
C LYS A 202 -18.62 17.38 11.94
N SER A 203 -17.51 16.95 11.33
CA SER A 203 -17.49 15.79 10.44
C SER A 203 -17.90 14.54 11.20
N VAL A 204 -18.91 13.84 10.70
CA VAL A 204 -19.37 12.56 11.25
C VAL A 204 -18.46 11.46 10.70
N ILE A 205 -17.91 10.66 11.60
CA ILE A 205 -17.00 9.57 11.27
C ILE A 205 -17.31 8.34 12.15
N ALA A 206 -16.95 7.15 11.70
CA ALA A 206 -16.92 5.91 12.48
C ALA A 206 -15.63 5.14 12.19
N PHE A 207 -15.30 4.17 13.04
CA PHE A 207 -14.24 3.20 12.72
C PHE A 207 -14.80 1.78 12.79
N VAL A 208 -14.45 1.00 11.78
CA VAL A 208 -14.69 -0.44 11.73
C VAL A 208 -13.38 -1.19 11.53
N GLU A 209 -13.34 -2.46 11.89
CA GLU A 209 -12.22 -3.35 11.63
C GLU A 209 -12.66 -4.46 10.68
N ASP A 210 -11.83 -4.73 9.68
CA ASP A 210 -12.03 -5.84 8.76
C ASP A 210 -11.58 -7.18 9.38
N PRO A 211 -11.82 -8.32 8.70
CA PRO A 211 -11.46 -9.64 9.24
C PRO A 211 -9.96 -9.83 9.53
N ALA A 212 -9.08 -9.08 8.86
CA ALA A 212 -7.64 -9.14 9.07
C ALA A 212 -7.16 -8.15 10.16
N GLY A 213 -8.06 -7.33 10.69
CA GLY A 213 -7.81 -6.36 11.75
C GLY A 213 -7.41 -4.96 11.28
N TYR A 214 -7.44 -4.68 9.97
CA TYR A 214 -7.18 -3.32 9.49
C TYR A 214 -8.35 -2.41 9.86
N LYS A 215 -8.00 -1.19 10.28
CA LYS A 215 -8.97 -0.17 10.61
C LYS A 215 -9.43 0.56 9.35
N TRP A 216 -10.72 0.83 9.30
CA TRP A 216 -11.38 1.57 8.24
C TRP A 216 -12.12 2.75 8.87
N GLU A 217 -11.70 3.97 8.55
CA GLU A 217 -12.46 5.17 8.87
C GLU A 217 -13.59 5.34 7.85
N ILE A 218 -14.82 5.45 8.35
CA ILE A 218 -16.01 5.71 7.54
C ILE A 218 -16.35 7.19 7.71
N ILE A 219 -16.30 7.97 6.64
CA ILE A 219 -16.36 9.44 6.68
C ILE A 219 -17.62 9.91 5.97
N GLN A 220 -18.43 10.73 6.67
CA GLN A 220 -19.60 11.30 6.04
C GLN A 220 -19.20 12.49 5.17
N ARG A 221 -19.41 12.36 3.86
CA ARG A 221 -19.26 13.47 2.90
C ARG A 221 -20.39 13.39 1.87
N PRO A 222 -20.66 14.46 1.12
CA PRO A 222 -21.45 14.36 -0.10
C PRO A 222 -20.86 13.33 -1.08
N PRO A 223 -21.65 12.86 -2.07
CA PRO A 223 -21.16 11.96 -3.09
C PRO A 223 -19.86 12.44 -3.73
N THR A 224 -18.89 11.54 -3.86
CA THR A 224 -17.55 11.82 -4.37
C THR A 224 -17.20 10.87 -5.52
N PRO A 225 -16.42 11.30 -6.53
CA PRO A 225 -15.90 10.38 -7.56
C PRO A 225 -14.95 9.32 -7.01
N GLU A 226 -14.36 9.52 -5.82
CA GLU A 226 -13.40 8.60 -5.22
C GLU A 226 -13.77 8.26 -3.77
N PRO A 227 -14.67 7.28 -3.56
CA PRO A 227 -15.06 6.90 -2.21
C PRO A 227 -13.92 6.26 -1.41
N LEU A 228 -12.95 5.57 -2.03
CA LEU A 228 -11.76 5.08 -1.32
C LEU A 228 -10.74 6.22 -1.19
N CYS A 229 -10.92 7.06 -0.17
CA CYS A 229 -10.35 8.39 -0.17
C CYS A 229 -9.04 8.54 0.62
N GLN A 230 -8.66 7.59 1.48
CA GLN A 230 -7.48 7.78 2.34
C GLN A 230 -6.68 6.50 2.60
N VAL A 231 -5.35 6.68 2.68
CA VAL A 231 -4.44 5.77 3.38
C VAL A 231 -3.70 6.55 4.46
N MET A 232 -3.91 6.21 5.73
CA MET A 232 -3.27 6.91 6.85
C MET A 232 -2.04 6.17 7.36
N LEU A 233 -0.91 6.87 7.42
CA LEU A 233 0.37 6.38 7.89
C LEU A 233 0.90 7.28 9.01
N ARG A 234 1.40 6.68 10.10
CA ARG A 234 2.04 7.43 11.18
C ARG A 234 3.50 7.71 10.86
N VAL A 235 3.95 8.94 11.06
CA VAL A 235 5.32 9.39 10.79
C VAL A 235 5.95 9.99 12.04
N GLY A 236 7.27 9.89 12.13
CA GLY A 236 8.06 10.42 13.25
C GLY A 236 8.35 11.91 13.18
N ASP A 237 8.29 12.49 11.97
CA ASP A 237 8.51 13.92 11.72
C ASP A 237 7.61 14.35 10.56
N LEU A 238 6.58 15.14 10.87
CA LEU A 238 5.57 15.54 9.89
C LEU A 238 6.13 16.47 8.81
N ASP A 239 6.99 17.42 9.19
CA ASP A 239 7.56 18.39 8.25
C ASP A 239 8.53 17.72 7.28
N ARG A 240 9.34 16.78 7.77
CA ARG A 240 10.21 15.95 6.93
C ARG A 240 9.38 15.11 5.97
N ALA A 241 8.32 14.47 6.45
CA ALA A 241 7.45 13.64 5.62
C ALA A 241 6.78 14.49 4.53
N ILE A 242 6.11 15.61 4.88
CA ILE A 242 5.49 16.51 3.90
C ILE A 242 6.49 16.91 2.82
N LYS A 243 7.67 17.43 3.21
CA LYS A 243 8.71 17.85 2.25
C LYS A 243 9.16 16.71 1.35
N PHE A 244 9.24 15.48 1.86
CA PHE A 244 9.57 14.31 1.07
C PHE A 244 8.47 14.01 0.04
N TYR A 245 7.21 13.94 0.44
CA TYR A 245 6.09 13.68 -0.46
C TYR A 245 5.93 14.80 -1.52
N GLU A 246 6.19 16.06 -1.17
CA GLU A 246 6.19 17.16 -2.14
C GLU A 246 7.35 17.03 -3.15
N LYS A 247 8.58 16.85 -2.68
CA LYS A 247 9.77 16.86 -3.54
C LYS A 247 9.99 15.57 -4.33
N ALA A 248 9.78 14.42 -3.69
CA ALA A 248 9.96 13.12 -4.31
C ALA A 248 8.73 12.75 -5.13
N TYR A 249 7.55 12.87 -4.51
CA TYR A 249 6.30 12.33 -5.05
C TYR A 249 5.47 13.38 -5.78
N GLY A 250 5.81 14.68 -5.72
CA GLY A 250 5.06 15.72 -6.43
C GLY A 250 3.64 15.89 -5.90
N MET A 251 3.35 15.33 -4.73
CA MET A 251 2.07 15.53 -4.05
C MET A 251 1.99 16.96 -3.55
N LYS A 252 0.78 17.52 -3.49
CA LYS A 252 0.53 18.80 -2.86
C LYS A 252 0.13 18.59 -1.41
N LEU A 253 0.60 19.45 -0.51
CA LEU A 253 0.01 19.59 0.80
C LEU A 253 -1.39 20.22 0.66
N LEU A 254 -2.43 19.44 0.94
CA LEU A 254 -3.83 19.85 0.78
C LEU A 254 -4.36 20.51 2.06
N ARG A 255 -3.99 19.94 3.21
CA ARG A 255 -4.46 20.40 4.52
C ARG A 255 -3.49 19.99 5.62
N THR A 256 -3.34 20.84 6.62
CA THR A 256 -2.77 20.47 7.92
C THR A 256 -3.78 20.75 9.01
N ARG A 257 -3.71 19.98 10.10
CA ARG A 257 -4.49 20.25 11.31
C ARG A 257 -3.74 19.80 12.54
N ASP A 258 -3.46 20.75 13.41
CA ASP A 258 -2.87 20.46 14.72
C ASP A 258 -3.95 20.24 15.78
N ASN A 259 -3.69 19.32 16.70
CA ASN A 259 -4.58 18.99 17.80
C ASN A 259 -3.76 18.83 19.11
N PRO A 260 -3.39 19.95 19.76
CA PRO A 260 -2.52 19.92 20.93
C PRO A 260 -3.17 19.25 22.14
N HIS A 261 -4.50 19.28 22.23
CA HIS A 261 -5.23 18.64 23.32
C HIS A 261 -5.09 17.10 23.28
N TYR A 262 -5.13 16.51 22.09
CA TYR A 262 -4.94 15.07 21.88
C TYR A 262 -3.52 14.70 21.42
N LYS A 263 -2.60 15.67 21.37
CA LYS A 263 -1.17 15.50 21.09
C LYS A 263 -0.86 14.84 19.74
N TYR A 264 -1.54 15.28 18.69
CA TYR A 264 -1.21 14.87 17.33
C TYR A 264 -1.39 16.00 16.31
N THR A 265 -0.69 15.90 15.19
CA THR A 265 -0.84 16.76 14.02
C THR A 265 -1.03 15.87 12.79
N ILE A 266 -1.94 16.26 11.91
CA ILE A 266 -2.15 15.55 10.63
C ILE A 266 -1.84 16.44 9.43
N ALA A 267 -1.42 15.82 8.34
CA ALA A 267 -1.30 16.43 7.02
C ALA A 267 -1.93 15.53 5.95
N MET A 268 -2.66 16.12 5.02
CA MET A 268 -3.19 15.45 3.83
C MET A 268 -2.33 15.81 2.64
N VAL A 269 -1.77 14.82 1.97
CA VAL A 269 -0.99 15.01 0.73
C VAL A 269 -1.59 14.17 -0.40
N GLY A 270 -1.65 14.72 -1.61
CA GLY A 270 -2.23 14.02 -2.76
C GLY A 270 -2.07 14.78 -4.08
N TYR A 271 -2.67 14.24 -5.16
CA TYR A 271 -2.58 14.80 -6.51
C TYR A 271 -3.79 15.66 -6.93
N GLY A 272 -4.91 15.53 -6.22
CA GLY A 272 -6.15 16.27 -6.47
C GLY A 272 -6.79 16.80 -5.18
N PRO A 273 -7.96 17.46 -5.28
CA PRO A 273 -8.72 17.93 -4.11
C PRO A 273 -9.02 16.80 -3.12
N GLU A 274 -8.94 17.07 -1.81
CA GLU A 274 -9.12 16.05 -0.74
C GLU A 274 -10.51 15.39 -0.79
N GLU A 275 -11.51 16.10 -1.27
CA GLU A 275 -12.90 15.65 -1.36
C GLU A 275 -13.18 14.78 -2.58
N GLU A 276 -12.32 14.82 -3.61
CA GLU A 276 -12.52 14.20 -4.92
C GLU A 276 -11.43 13.20 -5.30
N SER A 277 -10.46 12.95 -4.41
CA SER A 277 -9.29 12.12 -4.71
C SER A 277 -8.84 11.32 -3.50
N ALA A 278 -8.17 10.19 -3.76
CA ALA A 278 -7.42 9.47 -2.75
C ALA A 278 -6.22 10.31 -2.27
N VAL A 279 -6.02 10.35 -0.96
CA VAL A 279 -4.91 11.08 -0.31
C VAL A 279 -4.13 10.17 0.63
N VAL A 280 -2.89 10.55 0.91
CA VAL A 280 -2.13 10.01 2.04
C VAL A 280 -2.33 10.93 3.22
N GLU A 281 -2.90 10.40 4.30
CA GLU A 281 -2.95 11.08 5.59
C GLU A 281 -1.69 10.75 6.39
N LEU A 282 -0.89 11.75 6.70
CA LEU A 282 0.29 11.62 7.55
C LEU A 282 -0.07 12.07 8.96
N THR A 283 0.07 11.18 9.94
CA THR A 283 -0.19 11.50 11.35
C THR A 283 1.10 11.49 12.16
N TYR A 284 1.41 12.60 12.80
CA TYR A 284 2.46 12.71 13.81
C TYR A 284 1.83 12.76 15.20
N ASN A 285 2.29 11.89 16.10
CA ASN A 285 1.94 11.95 17.53
C ASN A 285 3.11 12.57 18.29
N TYR A 286 2.83 13.51 19.20
CA TYR A 286 3.87 14.33 19.81
C TYR A 286 4.90 13.47 20.56
N GLY A 287 6.17 13.62 20.20
CA GLY A 287 7.29 12.91 20.82
C GLY A 287 7.43 11.44 20.42
N VAL A 288 6.66 10.97 19.43
CA VAL A 288 6.78 9.60 18.90
C VAL A 288 7.49 9.65 17.55
N GLU A 289 8.75 9.27 17.53
CA GLU A 289 9.65 9.44 16.39
C GLU A 289 9.73 8.21 15.47
N SER A 290 9.20 7.06 15.89
CA SER A 290 9.24 5.83 15.07
C SER A 290 8.10 4.89 15.42
N TYR A 291 7.77 4.01 14.47
CA TYR A 291 6.73 3.01 14.60
C TYR A 291 7.14 1.72 13.91
N GLU A 292 6.83 0.59 14.55
CA GLU A 292 6.92 -0.72 13.92
C GLU A 292 5.96 -0.81 12.73
N LYS A 293 6.47 -1.22 11.57
CA LYS A 293 5.70 -1.27 10.32
C LYS A 293 4.85 -2.53 10.18
N GLY A 294 5.14 -3.55 10.98
CA GLY A 294 4.58 -4.87 10.81
C GLY A 294 4.98 -5.50 9.48
N ASN A 295 4.23 -6.50 9.05
CA ASN A 295 4.37 -7.18 7.77
C ASN A 295 3.04 -7.35 7.02
N ALA A 296 1.96 -6.70 7.47
CA ALA A 296 0.63 -6.79 6.85
C ALA A 296 0.48 -5.81 5.67
N TYR A 297 0.59 -4.48 5.94
CA TYR A 297 0.67 -3.46 4.90
C TYR A 297 1.92 -3.68 4.02
N ALA A 298 1.77 -3.58 2.70
CA ALA A 298 2.88 -3.77 1.78
C ALA A 298 3.36 -2.45 1.17
N GLN A 299 2.51 -1.74 0.42
CA GLN A 299 2.90 -0.53 -0.32
C GLN A 299 1.70 0.23 -0.89
N ILE A 300 1.90 1.50 -1.27
CA ILE A 300 1.04 2.21 -2.21
C ILE A 300 1.67 2.19 -3.60
N ALA A 301 0.88 1.89 -4.63
CA ALA A 301 1.27 2.02 -6.02
C ALA A 301 0.83 3.36 -6.61
N ILE A 302 1.74 4.00 -7.36
CA ILE A 302 1.54 5.33 -7.94
C ILE A 302 1.93 5.28 -9.42
N GLY A 303 1.07 5.78 -10.29
CA GLY A 303 1.35 5.94 -11.71
C GLY A 303 2.33 7.09 -11.96
N THR A 304 3.21 6.96 -12.94
CA THR A 304 4.14 8.00 -13.43
C THR A 304 4.38 7.80 -14.92
N ASP A 305 4.65 8.88 -15.66
CA ASP A 305 5.03 8.77 -17.06
C ASP A 305 6.50 8.36 -17.25
N ASP A 306 7.34 8.45 -16.20
CA ASP A 306 8.75 8.07 -16.26
C ASP A 306 9.26 7.56 -14.90
N VAL A 307 9.40 6.23 -14.79
CA VAL A 307 9.92 5.58 -13.58
C VAL A 307 11.40 5.89 -13.32
N TYR A 308 12.19 6.25 -14.34
CA TYR A 308 13.62 6.53 -14.21
C TYR A 308 13.84 7.92 -13.60
N LYS A 309 13.19 8.95 -14.16
CA LYS A 309 13.22 10.30 -13.57
C LYS A 309 12.57 10.32 -12.19
N THR A 310 11.54 9.52 -11.98
CA THR A 310 10.96 9.34 -10.65
C THR A 310 11.97 8.76 -9.66
N ALA A 311 12.78 7.79 -10.06
CA ALA A 311 13.86 7.26 -9.21
C ALA A 311 14.92 8.33 -8.87
N GLU A 312 15.28 9.19 -9.83
CA GLU A 312 16.19 10.32 -9.60
C GLU A 312 15.60 11.31 -8.58
N ALA A 313 14.34 11.70 -8.73
CA ALA A 313 13.63 12.59 -7.80
C ALA A 313 13.58 12.03 -6.37
N ILE A 314 13.31 10.74 -6.23
CA ILE A 314 13.28 10.05 -4.94
C ILE A 314 14.66 10.10 -4.27
N ARG A 315 15.75 9.83 -5.01
CA ARG A 315 17.11 9.90 -4.48
C ARG A 315 17.47 11.33 -4.05
N ALA A 316 17.17 12.31 -4.88
CA ALA A 316 17.43 13.72 -4.60
C ALA A 316 16.69 14.21 -3.33
N ALA A 317 15.51 13.65 -3.06
CA ALA A 317 14.73 13.95 -1.86
C ALA A 317 15.14 13.13 -0.61
N GLY A 318 16.16 12.27 -0.69
CA GLY A 318 16.65 11.45 0.41
C GLY A 318 15.91 10.13 0.63
N GLY A 319 15.09 9.70 -0.33
CA GLY A 319 14.40 8.41 -0.30
C GLY A 319 15.32 7.25 -0.69
N LYS A 320 14.98 6.05 -0.21
CA LYS A 320 15.78 4.84 -0.47
C LYS A 320 15.17 4.02 -1.58
N ILE A 321 15.87 3.87 -2.71
CA ILE A 321 15.48 2.91 -3.75
C ILE A 321 15.67 1.48 -3.23
N THR A 322 14.62 0.67 -3.34
CA THR A 322 14.62 -0.77 -3.00
C THR A 322 14.57 -1.66 -4.23
N ARG A 323 14.11 -1.13 -5.36
CA ARG A 323 14.21 -1.72 -6.68
C ARG A 323 14.51 -0.63 -7.68
N GLU A 324 15.62 -0.76 -8.40
CA GLU A 324 16.01 0.14 -9.48
C GLU A 324 14.93 0.24 -10.58
N PRO A 325 14.78 1.42 -11.23
CA PRO A 325 13.79 1.60 -12.28
C PRO A 325 14.08 0.67 -13.46
N GLY A 326 13.05 -0.01 -13.94
CA GLY A 326 13.17 -0.86 -15.11
C GLY A 326 12.05 -1.88 -15.25
N PRO A 327 12.02 -2.61 -16.38
CA PRO A 327 11.00 -3.61 -16.66
C PRO A 327 11.06 -4.77 -15.66
N ILE A 328 9.89 -5.26 -15.25
CA ILE A 328 9.77 -6.53 -14.54
C ILE A 328 10.00 -7.66 -15.55
N PRO A 329 10.94 -8.59 -15.29
CA PRO A 329 11.15 -9.74 -16.16
C PRO A 329 9.85 -10.52 -16.40
N GLY A 330 9.56 -10.84 -17.65
CA GLY A 330 8.37 -11.60 -18.05
C GLY A 330 7.20 -10.72 -18.50
N ILE A 331 6.82 -9.70 -17.71
CA ILE A 331 5.68 -8.82 -18.03
C ILE A 331 6.07 -7.48 -18.65
N ASN A 332 7.36 -7.12 -18.60
CA ASN A 332 7.93 -5.89 -19.15
C ASN A 332 7.37 -4.56 -18.59
N THR A 333 6.47 -4.60 -17.61
CA THR A 333 6.00 -3.42 -16.88
C THR A 333 7.14 -2.74 -16.16
N LYS A 334 7.39 -1.47 -16.47
CA LYS A 334 8.43 -0.65 -15.87
C LYS A 334 7.97 -0.17 -14.50
N ILE A 335 8.78 -0.45 -13.48
CA ILE A 335 8.53 0.01 -12.12
C ILE A 335 9.81 0.51 -11.46
N VAL A 336 9.67 1.35 -10.44
CA VAL A 336 10.68 1.61 -9.41
C VAL A 336 10.04 1.43 -8.03
N ALA A 337 10.76 0.84 -7.08
CA ALA A 337 10.28 0.73 -5.70
C ALA A 337 11.20 1.50 -4.75
N CYS A 338 10.62 2.13 -3.74
CA CYS A 338 11.36 2.92 -2.77
C CYS A 338 10.76 2.84 -1.36
N LEU A 339 11.52 3.31 -0.39
CA LEU A 339 11.05 3.63 0.96
C LEU A 339 11.11 5.15 1.15
N ASP A 340 10.09 5.67 1.81
CA ASP A 340 10.10 7.02 2.37
C ASP A 340 11.03 7.11 3.60
N PRO A 341 11.23 8.32 4.18
CA PRO A 341 12.10 8.50 5.35
C PRO A 341 11.69 7.71 6.60
N ASP A 342 10.44 7.28 6.69
CA ASP A 342 9.89 6.52 7.81
C ASP A 342 9.87 5.01 7.54
N GLY A 343 10.23 4.58 6.33
CA GLY A 343 10.32 3.19 5.91
C GLY A 343 9.05 2.62 5.27
N TYR A 344 8.06 3.45 4.92
CA TYR A 344 6.90 3.00 4.15
C TYR A 344 7.26 2.83 2.69
N LYS A 345 6.82 1.71 2.11
CA LYS A 345 7.14 1.36 0.74
C LYS A 345 6.16 1.98 -0.24
N SER A 346 6.68 2.46 -1.36
CA SER A 346 5.88 2.82 -2.53
C SER A 346 6.47 2.20 -3.78
N VAL A 347 5.60 1.88 -4.74
CA VAL A 347 6.00 1.42 -6.08
C VAL A 347 5.44 2.39 -7.10
N PHE A 348 6.32 2.97 -7.90
CA PHE A 348 5.91 3.75 -9.05
C PHE A 348 5.87 2.86 -10.27
N VAL A 349 4.76 2.92 -10.99
CA VAL A 349 4.45 2.09 -12.17
C VAL A 349 4.29 3.02 -13.36
N ASP A 350 4.88 2.65 -14.49
CA ASP A 350 4.67 3.38 -15.73
C ASP A 350 3.18 3.37 -16.12
N ASN A 351 2.62 4.54 -16.38
CA ASN A 351 1.19 4.72 -16.66
C ASN A 351 0.71 3.89 -17.86
N GLN A 352 1.50 3.84 -18.93
CA GLN A 352 1.12 3.10 -20.14
C GLN A 352 1.23 1.60 -19.94
N ASP A 353 2.23 1.16 -19.16
CA ASP A 353 2.40 -0.25 -18.84
C ASP A 353 1.31 -0.75 -17.91
N PHE A 354 0.91 0.04 -16.91
CA PHE A 354 -0.20 -0.27 -16.01
C PHE A 354 -1.49 -0.52 -16.77
N LEU A 355 -1.82 0.33 -17.76
CA LEU A 355 -3.03 0.15 -18.57
C LEU A 355 -3.03 -1.17 -19.34
N ARG A 356 -1.87 -1.63 -19.82
CA ARG A 356 -1.75 -2.92 -20.52
C ARG A 356 -1.90 -4.14 -19.60
N GLU A 357 -1.74 -3.97 -18.28
CA GLU A 357 -2.00 -5.04 -17.32
C GLU A 357 -3.49 -5.21 -16.98
N LEU A 358 -4.31 -4.22 -17.33
CA LEU A 358 -5.75 -4.23 -17.10
C LEU A 358 -6.57 -4.80 -18.26
N GLU A 359 -5.94 -4.95 -19.43
CA GLU A 359 -6.47 -5.66 -20.61
C GLU A 359 -6.28 -7.18 -20.45
#